data_AF-A0A8S9WJW9-F1
#
_entry.id   AF-A0A8S9WJW9-F1
#
_cell.length_a   1.000
_cell.length_b   1.000
_cell.length_c   1.000
_cell.angle_alpha   90.00
_cell.angle_beta   90.00
_cell.angle_gamma   90.00
#
_symmetry.space_group_name_H-M   'P 1'
#
loop_
_entity.id
_entity.type
_entity.pdbx_description
1 polymer ?
#
loop_
_entity_poly.entity_id
_entity_poly.type
_entity_poly.pdbx_seq_one_letter_code
_entity_poly.pdbx_strand_id
1 'polypeptide(L)'
;MRRTNACVREGVEHLAKMGVIHVLRPITVQPLRKDELEAAARPSAERLLKLARMTREIIDKYGLRVDISQTMCLTCTGCDITPHRTL
;
A
#
# COMPACT_ATOMS: atom_id res chain seq x y z
N MET A 1 -12.71 -1.50 10.47
CA MET A 1 -11.58 -2.40 10.78
C MET A 1 -10.26 -1.69 10.46
N ARG A 2 -9.51 -1.27 11.49
CA ARG A 2 -8.19 -0.61 11.31
C ARG A 2 -7.08 -1.65 11.36
N ARG A 3 -6.38 -1.90 10.25
CA ARG A 3 -5.25 -2.83 10.20
C ARG A 3 -4.04 -2.27 10.96
N THR A 4 -3.37 -3.09 11.78
CA THR A 4 -2.12 -2.71 12.46
C THR A 4 -0.95 -2.67 11.48
N ASN A 5 0.18 -2.06 11.88
CA ASN A 5 1.38 -2.03 11.03
C ASN A 5 1.98 -3.43 10.83
N ALA A 6 1.89 -4.30 11.85
CA ALA A 6 2.33 -5.68 11.76
C ALA A 6 1.50 -6.46 10.71
N CYS A 7 0.17 -6.35 10.78
CA CYS A 7 -0.72 -7.00 9.82
C CYS A 7 -0.47 -6.52 8.38
N VAL A 8 -0.22 -5.22 8.16
CA VAL A 8 0.13 -4.70 6.82
C VAL A 8 1.46 -5.28 6.36
N ARG A 9 2.48 -5.31 7.22
CA ARG A 9 3.80 -5.87 6.89
C ARG A 9 3.69 -7.34 6.49
N GLU A 10 3.01 -8.16 7.29
CA GLU A 10 2.83 -9.58 7.01
C GLU A 10 2.17 -9.83 5.65
N GLY A 11 1.11 -9.08 5.32
CA GLY A 11 0.44 -9.19 4.03
C GLY A 11 1.33 -8.77 2.85
N VAL A 12 2.04 -7.65 3.00
CA VAL A 12 2.98 -7.13 1.99
C VAL A 12 4.13 -8.12 1.74
N GLU A 13 4.74 -8.64 2.79
CA GLU A 13 5.82 -9.64 2.74
C GLU A 13 5.34 -10.93 2.07
N HIS A 14 4.15 -11.41 2.45
CA HIS A 14 3.57 -12.62 1.88
C HIS A 14 3.37 -12.49 0.36
N LEU A 15 2.80 -11.38 -0.09
CA LEU A 15 2.59 -11.11 -1.51
C LEU A 15 3.91 -10.96 -2.28
N ALA A 16 4.86 -10.21 -1.72
CA ALA A 16 6.16 -10.01 -2.36
C ALA A 16 6.93 -11.34 -2.50
N LYS A 17 6.89 -12.20 -1.47
CA LYS A 17 7.48 -13.54 -1.52
C LYS A 17 6.90 -14.41 -2.63
N MET A 18 5.64 -14.21 -3.01
CA MET A 18 4.98 -14.92 -4.12
C MET A 18 5.30 -14.33 -5.50
N GLY A 19 6.05 -13.22 -5.58
CA GLY A 19 6.32 -12.53 -6.84
C GLY A 19 5.27 -11.48 -7.23
N VAL A 20 4.34 -11.13 -6.32
CA VAL A 20 3.24 -10.21 -6.62
C VAL A 20 3.69 -8.76 -6.41
N ILE A 21 3.63 -7.97 -7.49
CA ILE A 21 3.77 -6.51 -7.42
C ILE A 21 2.46 -5.90 -6.94
N HIS A 22 2.49 -5.25 -5.77
CA HIS A 22 1.32 -4.68 -5.11
C HIS A 22 1.52 -3.18 -4.79
N VAL A 23 0.42 -2.49 -4.49
CA VAL A 23 0.40 -1.07 -4.09
C VAL A 23 -0.23 -0.87 -2.72
N LEU A 24 0.12 0.22 -2.04
CA LEU A 24 -0.57 0.66 -0.84
C LEU A 24 -1.58 1.76 -1.16
N ARG A 25 -2.87 1.44 -0.96
CA ARG A 25 -3.99 2.38 -1.06
C ARG A 25 -4.52 2.78 0.30
N PRO A 26 -4.51 4.07 0.69
CA PRO A 26 -5.23 4.51 1.86
C PRO A 26 -6.74 4.34 1.66
N ILE A 27 -7.44 3.83 2.67
CA ILE A 27 -8.91 3.78 2.64
C ILE A 27 -9.48 5.21 2.56
N THR A 28 -10.46 5.37 1.69
CA THR A 28 -11.31 6.57 1.61
C THR A 28 -12.69 6.15 2.07
N VAL A 29 -13.18 6.76 3.15
CA VAL A 29 -14.50 6.47 3.69
C VAL A 29 -15.51 7.36 2.97
N GLN A 30 -16.40 6.74 2.19
CA GLN A 30 -17.44 7.47 1.48
C GLN A 30 -18.49 7.97 2.47
N PRO A 31 -18.92 9.25 2.42
CA PRO A 31 -19.89 9.80 3.38
C PRO A 31 -21.19 8.99 3.45
N LEU A 32 -21.68 8.51 2.30
CA LEU A 32 -22.91 7.71 2.19
C LEU A 32 -22.80 6.30 2.78
N ARG A 33 -21.59 5.83 3.11
CA ARG A 33 -21.33 4.48 3.64
C ARG A 33 -20.57 4.52 4.96
N LYS A 34 -20.57 5.67 5.62
CA LYS A 34 -19.80 5.89 6.86
C LYS A 34 -20.26 4.95 7.97
N ASP A 35 -21.57 4.70 8.04
CA ASP A 35 -22.20 3.87 9.09
C ASP A 35 -21.94 2.37 8.85
N GLU A 36 -21.62 1.95 7.62
CA GLU A 36 -21.16 0.59 7.34
C GLU A 36 -19.68 0.37 7.75
N LEU A 37 -18.95 1.48 7.94
CA LEU A 37 -17.50 1.51 8.10
C LEU A 37 -17.09 2.29 9.35
N GLU A 38 -17.87 2.22 10.43
CA GLU A 38 -17.69 3.06 11.63
C GLU A 38 -16.26 2.99 12.21
N ALA A 39 -15.65 1.80 12.17
CA ALA A 39 -14.28 1.57 12.64
C ALA A 39 -13.20 1.77 11.55
N ALA A 40 -13.52 2.37 10.41
CA ALA A 40 -12.57 2.69 9.36
C ALA A 40 -12.21 4.17 9.41
N ALA A 41 -10.92 4.45 9.45
CA ALA A 41 -10.39 5.80 9.36
C ALA A 41 -9.22 5.81 8.38
N ARG A 42 -9.13 6.89 7.60
CA ARG A 42 -7.96 7.13 6.75
C ARG A 42 -6.72 7.23 7.66
N PRO A 43 -5.64 6.48 7.38
CA PRO A 43 -4.39 6.60 8.14
C PRO A 43 -3.80 8.01 8.04
N SER A 44 -3.05 8.45 9.06
CA SER A 44 -2.29 9.70 9.00
C SER A 44 -1.22 9.65 7.90
N ALA A 45 -0.84 10.81 7.37
CA ALA A 45 0.20 10.93 6.35
C ALA A 45 1.53 10.31 6.80
N GLU A 46 1.94 10.55 8.05
CA GLU A 46 3.14 9.95 8.65
C GLU A 46 3.09 8.42 8.60
N ARG A 47 1.95 7.82 8.98
CA ARG A 47 1.78 6.37 8.94
C ARG A 47 1.86 5.85 7.50
N LEU A 48 1.28 6.56 6.54
CA LEU A 48 1.35 6.18 5.13
C LEU A 48 2.78 6.18 4.61
N LEU A 49 3.56 7.22 4.91
CA LEU A 49 4.97 7.29 4.52
C LEU A 49 5.80 6.19 5.18
N LYS A 50 5.57 5.91 6.47
CA LYS A 50 6.23 4.80 7.17
C LYS A 50 5.94 3.45 6.53
N LEU A 51 4.67 3.19 6.20
CA LEU A 51 4.27 1.94 5.55
C LEU A 51 4.84 1.86 4.13
N ALA A 52 4.87 2.96 3.38
CA ALA A 52 5.40 2.95 2.02
C ALA A 52 6.91 2.66 1.96
N ARG A 53 7.71 3.23 2.87
CA ARG A 53 9.15 2.89 3.00
C ARG A 53 9.35 1.41 3.31
N MET A 54 8.58 0.89 4.27
CA MET A 54 8.61 -0.53 4.62
C MET A 54 8.20 -1.44 3.45
N THR A 55 7.18 -1.05 2.68
CA THR A 55 6.81 -1.78 1.46
C THR A 55 7.94 -1.73 0.43
N ARG A 56 8.62 -0.59 0.27
CA ARG A 56 9.75 -0.48 -0.65
C ARG A 56 10.89 -1.42 -0.27
N GLU A 57 11.27 -1.45 1.01
CA GLU A 57 12.30 -2.37 1.53
C GLU A 57 11.96 -3.85 1.23
N ILE A 58 10.70 -4.23 1.37
CA ILE A 58 10.22 -5.60 1.12
C ILE A 58 10.24 -5.94 -0.38
N ILE A 59 9.76 -5.02 -1.22
CA ILE A 59 9.81 -5.15 -2.68
C ILE A 59 11.25 -5.36 -3.15
N ASP A 60 12.19 -4.55 -2.64
CA ASP A 60 13.61 -4.65 -2.96
C ASP A 60 14.21 -5.98 -2.48
N LYS A 61 13.87 -6.40 -1.25
CA LYS A 61 14.32 -7.69 -0.67
C LYS A 61 13.99 -8.89 -1.55
N TYR A 62 12.83 -8.89 -2.21
CA TYR A 62 12.39 -9.98 -3.10
C TYR A 62 12.72 -9.74 -4.58
N GLY A 63 13.48 -8.69 -4.90
CA GLY A 63 13.94 -8.41 -6.27
C GLY A 63 12.83 -7.99 -7.23
N LEU A 64 11.69 -7.50 -6.72
CA LEU A 64 10.58 -7.08 -7.56
C LEU A 64 10.82 -5.69 -8.14
N ARG A 65 10.50 -5.52 -9.43
CA ARG A 65 10.76 -4.28 -10.18
C ARG A 65 9.46 -3.59 -10.55
N VAL A 66 9.04 -2.66 -9.72
CA VAL A 66 7.79 -1.90 -9.91
C VAL A 66 7.97 -0.78 -10.94
N ASP A 67 9.17 -0.24 -11.04
CA ASP A 67 9.55 0.83 -11.96
C ASP A 67 9.37 0.45 -13.44
N ILE A 68 9.59 -0.82 -13.78
CA ILE A 68 9.40 -1.32 -15.16
C ILE A 68 7.94 -1.72 -15.46
N SER A 69 7.06 -1.72 -14.45
CA SER A 69 5.64 -2.04 -14.67
C SER A 69 4.95 -0.93 -15.45
N GLN A 70 4.25 -1.34 -16.52
CA GLN A 70 3.49 -0.46 -17.41
C GLN A 70 1.97 -0.55 -17.16
N THR A 71 1.57 -1.17 -16.06
CA THR A 71 0.16 -1.47 -15.80
C THR A 71 -0.46 -0.48 -14.80
N MET A 72 -1.51 0.22 -15.25
CA MET A 72 -2.48 0.99 -14.44
C MET A 72 -1.88 1.69 -13.22
N CYS A 73 -2.28 1.28 -12.01
CA CYS A 73 -1.98 1.97 -10.75
C CYS A 73 -0.47 2.07 -10.49
N LEU A 74 0.31 1.07 -10.94
CA LEU A 74 1.76 1.02 -10.77
C LEU A 74 2.50 2.06 -11.62
N THR A 75 1.85 2.59 -12.67
CA THR A 75 2.41 3.64 -13.53
C THR A 75 1.76 5.00 -13.26
N CYS A 76 0.45 5.03 -12.97
CA CYS A 76 -0.32 6.25 -12.81
C CYS A 76 0.02 7.03 -11.53
N THR A 77 0.32 6.35 -10.42
CA THR A 77 0.65 6.96 -9.11
C THR A 77 -0.42 7.89 -8.50
N GLY A 78 -1.63 7.97 -9.08
CA GLY A 78 -2.65 8.92 -8.65
C GLY A 78 -3.22 8.63 -7.26
N CYS A 79 -3.74 7.41 -7.05
CA CYS A 79 -4.45 7.05 -5.81
C CYS A 79 -3.57 6.30 -4.79
N ASP A 80 -2.38 5.86 -5.21
CA ASP A 80 -1.58 4.86 -4.52
C ASP A 80 -0.15 5.34 -4.32
N ILE A 81 0.44 5.01 -3.17
CA ILE A 81 1.88 5.22 -2.97
C ILE A 81 2.60 4.03 -3.60
N THR A 82 3.30 4.30 -4.69
CA THR A 82 3.90 3.27 -5.53
C THR A 82 5.40 3.16 -5.25
N PRO A 83 5.89 2.00 -4.76
CA PRO A 83 7.33 1.76 -4.60
C PRO A 83 8.07 2.02 -5.91
N HIS A 84 9.27 2.60 -5.85
CA HIS A 84 10.12 2.97 -7.01
C HIS A 84 9.74 4.23 -7.78
N ARG A 85 8.51 4.72 -7.66
CA ARG A 85 8.08 5.94 -8.38
C ARG A 85 7.86 7.12 -7.46
N THR A 86 7.19 6.88 -6.35
CA THR A 86 6.86 7.94 -5.38
C THR A 86 7.88 7.98 -4.22
N LEU A 87 8.51 6.84 -3.92
CA LEU A 87 9.48 6.63 -2.84
C LEU A 87 10.52 5.56 -3.19
#